data_AF-A0A646KR43-F1
#
_entry.id   AF-A0A646KR43-F1
#
_cell.length_a   1.000
_cell.length_b   1.000
_cell.length_c   1.000
_cell.angle_alpha   90.00
_cell.angle_beta   90.00
_cell.angle_gamma   90.00
#
_symmetry.space_group_name_H-M   'P 1'
#
loop_
_entity.id
_entity.type
_entity.pdbx_description
1 polymer ?
#
loop_
_entity_poly.entity_id
_entity_poly.type
_entity_poly.pdbx_seq_one_letter_code
_entity_poly.pdbx_strand_id
1 'polypeptide(L)'
;MIFGDLKPEHVLFPDDDAGGRPAFLDPGLSLGHPAMDLGKLISRLVLHVLAVPPQGAGVRAVVGGIGQFTDTTTHGMTSAVRADWLWQLVVLWLMDTVNILTTYLTAPEGLPLPEHARAVIGQADTVCTMLERTSAALESKAEGPALWRLALDHAATAAGR
;
A
#
# COMPACT_ATOMS: atom_id res chain seq x y z
N MET A 1 -6.40 10.48 16.01
CA MET A 1 -5.21 9.68 16.37
C MET A 1 -5.21 8.46 15.48
N ILE A 2 -4.06 8.14 14.91
CA ILE A 2 -3.84 6.97 14.03
C ILE A 2 -2.79 6.05 14.66
N PHE A 3 -2.71 4.80 14.21
CA PHE A 3 -1.69 3.85 14.63
C PHE A 3 -0.28 4.34 14.30
N GLY A 4 -0.14 5.04 13.16
CA GLY A 4 1.04 5.79 12.78
C GLY A 4 2.12 4.95 12.10
N ASP A 5 2.12 3.63 12.31
CA ASP A 5 3.02 2.70 11.63
C ASP A 5 2.36 1.36 11.27
N LEU A 6 1.14 1.42 10.71
CA LEU A 6 0.40 0.21 10.37
C LEU A 6 1.00 -0.48 9.15
N LYS A 7 1.59 -1.65 9.36
CA LYS A 7 2.22 -2.50 8.34
C LYS A 7 1.87 -3.98 8.62
N PRO A 8 1.86 -4.87 7.61
CA PRO A 8 1.56 -6.29 7.81
C PRO A 8 2.41 -6.96 8.89
N GLU A 9 3.69 -6.62 8.97
CA GLU A 9 4.62 -7.11 10.00
C GLU A 9 4.25 -6.70 11.44
N HIS A 10 3.35 -5.74 11.60
CA HIS A 10 2.86 -5.22 12.88
C HIS A 10 1.48 -5.79 13.25
N VAL A 11 1.00 -6.81 12.53
CA VAL A 11 -0.29 -7.45 12.78
C VAL A 11 -0.08 -8.93 13.02
N LEU A 12 -0.44 -9.41 14.21
CA LEU A 12 -0.52 -10.82 14.52
C LEU A 12 -1.96 -11.31 14.33
N PHE A 13 -2.14 -12.22 13.39
CA PHE A 13 -3.38 -12.98 13.25
C PHE A 13 -3.30 -14.20 14.16
N PRO A 14 -4.31 -14.48 14.98
CA PRO A 14 -4.29 -15.62 15.86
C PRO A 14 -4.45 -16.92 15.05
N ASP A 15 -3.74 -17.97 15.47
CA ASP A 15 -3.64 -19.26 14.73
C ASP A 15 -4.92 -20.10 14.81
N ASP A 16 -5.89 -19.72 15.64
CA ASP A 16 -7.13 -20.46 15.84
C ASP A 16 -8.24 -20.03 14.86
N ASP A 17 -8.82 -21.03 14.17
CA ASP A 17 -9.96 -20.93 13.25
C ASP A 17 -11.25 -20.35 13.90
N ALA A 18 -11.20 -19.92 15.16
CA ALA A 18 -12.32 -19.43 15.96
C ALA A 18 -12.65 -17.94 15.73
N GLY A 19 -12.02 -17.27 14.75
CA GLY A 19 -12.32 -15.88 14.42
C GLY A 19 -11.78 -14.89 15.44
N GLY A 20 -10.62 -15.20 16.04
CA GLY A 20 -9.91 -14.28 16.92
C GLY A 20 -9.58 -12.95 16.23
N ARG A 21 -9.59 -11.85 17.00
CA ARG A 21 -9.27 -10.53 16.46
C ARG A 21 -7.75 -10.38 16.27
N PRO A 22 -7.29 -9.73 15.19
CA PRO A 22 -5.88 -9.43 15.04
C PRO A 22 -5.35 -8.56 16.18
N ALA A 23 -4.14 -8.87 16.66
CA ALA A 23 -3.41 -8.02 17.60
C ALA A 23 -2.45 -7.09 16.82
N PHE A 24 -2.45 -5.82 17.18
CA PHE A 24 -1.60 -4.81 16.55
C PHE A 24 -0.42 -4.48 17.46
N LEU A 25 0.79 -4.48 16.89
CA LEU A 25 2.06 -4.34 17.61
C LEU A 25 2.85 -3.13 17.12
N ASP A 26 3.67 -2.56 17.99
CA ASP A 26 4.56 -1.43 17.67
C ASP A 26 3.85 -0.19 17.10
N PRO A 27 2.92 0.42 17.88
CA PRO A 27 2.24 1.63 17.44
C PRO A 27 3.19 2.84 17.48
N GLY A 28 3.33 3.54 16.35
CA GLY A 28 4.04 4.81 16.29
C GLY A 28 3.25 6.02 16.81
N LEU A 29 1.94 5.86 17.06
CA LEU A 29 0.95 6.83 17.54
C LEU A 29 1.19 8.28 17.08
N SER A 30 0.39 8.72 16.11
CA SER A 30 0.48 10.10 15.62
C SER A 30 -0.89 10.76 15.40
N LEU A 31 -0.85 12.08 15.24
CA LEU A 31 -1.97 12.88 14.75
C LEU A 31 -1.78 13.05 13.24
N GLY A 32 -2.72 12.56 12.45
CA GLY A 32 -2.63 12.60 11.00
C GLY A 32 -3.95 12.28 10.33
N HIS A 33 -3.96 12.37 9.01
CA HIS A 33 -5.13 12.04 8.21
C HIS A 33 -5.51 10.55 8.38
N PRO A 34 -6.80 10.18 8.48
CA PRO A 34 -7.23 8.80 8.70
C PRO A 34 -6.77 7.80 7.63
N ALA A 35 -6.45 8.27 6.42
CA ALA A 35 -5.94 7.42 5.34
C ALA A 35 -4.47 7.00 5.50
N MET A 36 -3.72 7.59 6.44
CA MET A 36 -2.27 7.37 6.55
C MET A 36 -1.90 5.93 6.89
N ASP A 37 -2.59 5.31 7.86
CA ASP A 37 -2.37 3.91 8.20
C ASP A 37 -2.70 2.98 7.02
N LEU A 38 -3.80 3.27 6.31
CA LEU A 38 -4.17 2.48 5.14
C LEU A 38 -3.17 2.66 4.00
N GLY A 39 -2.66 3.87 3.77
CA GLY A 39 -1.62 4.13 2.76
C GLY A 39 -0.34 3.33 3.02
N LYS A 40 0.11 3.27 4.27
CA LYS A 40 1.23 2.42 4.68
C LYS A 40 0.94 0.93 4.47
N LEU A 41 -0.22 0.47 4.92
CA LEU A 41 -0.62 -0.93 4.77
C LEU A 41 -0.65 -1.34 3.28
N ILE A 42 -1.25 -0.52 2.41
CA ILE A 42 -1.29 -0.74 0.96
C ILE A 42 0.12 -0.74 0.38
N SER A 43 0.99 0.20 0.78
CA SER A 43 2.39 0.23 0.33
C SER A 43 3.08 -1.10 0.55
N ARG A 44 3.01 -1.63 1.78
CA ARG A 44 3.62 -2.91 2.15
C ARG A 44 3.03 -4.08 1.38
N LEU A 45 1.71 -4.14 1.27
CA LEU A 45 1.02 -5.22 0.56
C LEU A 45 1.38 -5.24 -0.92
N VAL A 46 1.39 -4.08 -1.59
CA VAL A 46 1.75 -3.99 -3.01
C VAL A 46 3.22 -4.32 -3.22
N LEU A 47 4.13 -3.80 -2.39
CA LEU A 47 5.55 -4.14 -2.48
C LEU A 47 5.80 -5.63 -2.22
N HIS A 48 5.05 -6.25 -1.32
CA HIS A 48 5.09 -7.70 -1.09
C HIS A 48 4.67 -8.49 -2.32
N VAL A 49 3.53 -8.13 -2.93
CA VAL A 49 3.06 -8.78 -4.16
C VAL A 49 4.06 -8.58 -5.30
N LEU A 50 4.72 -7.43 -5.42
CA LEU A 50 5.74 -7.21 -6.45
C LEU A 50 7.00 -8.04 -6.21
N ALA A 51 7.45 -8.12 -4.95
CA ALA A 51 8.65 -8.85 -4.57
C ALA A 51 8.46 -10.37 -4.67
N VAL A 52 7.26 -10.87 -4.32
CA VAL A 52 6.91 -12.29 -4.31
C VAL A 52 5.52 -12.46 -4.94
N PRO A 53 5.42 -12.46 -6.28
CA PRO A 53 4.13 -12.53 -6.95
C PRO A 53 3.38 -13.83 -6.62
N PRO A 54 2.15 -13.74 -6.10
CA PRO A 54 1.35 -14.93 -5.87
C PRO A 54 0.93 -15.55 -7.21
N GLN A 55 0.92 -16.88 -7.27
CA GLN A 55 0.63 -17.61 -8.50
C GLN A 55 -0.84 -17.47 -8.93
N GLY A 56 -1.09 -17.61 -10.24
CA GLY A 56 -2.45 -17.66 -10.80
C GLY A 56 -3.25 -16.38 -10.55
N ALA A 57 -4.44 -16.53 -9.94
CA ALA A 57 -5.35 -15.41 -9.68
C ALA A 57 -4.96 -14.56 -8.45
N GLY A 58 -3.87 -14.87 -7.76
CA GLY A 58 -3.51 -14.28 -6.48
C GLY A 58 -3.30 -12.76 -6.53
N VAL A 59 -2.65 -12.24 -7.58
CA VAL A 59 -2.42 -10.78 -7.72
C VAL A 59 -3.75 -10.03 -7.75
N ARG A 60 -4.71 -10.51 -8.55
CA ARG A 60 -6.04 -9.91 -8.64
C ARG A 60 -6.82 -10.05 -7.33
N ALA A 61 -6.67 -11.16 -6.62
CA ALA A 61 -7.31 -11.34 -5.32
C ALA A 61 -6.80 -10.31 -4.29
N VAL A 62 -5.49 -10.08 -4.22
CA VAL A 62 -4.91 -9.09 -3.29
C VAL A 62 -5.33 -7.67 -3.66
N VAL A 63 -5.13 -7.25 -4.92
CA VAL A 63 -5.49 -5.89 -5.37
C VAL A 63 -7.01 -5.65 -5.27
N GLY A 64 -7.82 -6.66 -5.61
CA GLY A 64 -9.27 -6.61 -5.45
C GLY A 64 -9.69 -6.51 -3.99
N GLY A 65 -9.05 -7.25 -3.09
CA GLY A 65 -9.27 -7.17 -1.64
C GLY A 65 -8.93 -5.79 -1.07
N ILE A 66 -7.84 -5.17 -1.53
CA ILE A 66 -7.49 -3.77 -1.19
C ILE A 66 -8.61 -2.82 -1.63
N GLY A 67 -9.11 -2.97 -2.86
CA GLY A 67 -10.24 -2.17 -3.37
C GLY A 67 -11.49 -2.30 -2.50
N GLN A 68 -11.90 -3.54 -2.20
CA GLN A 68 -13.08 -3.83 -1.37
C GLN A 68 -12.95 -3.30 0.06
N PHE A 69 -11.75 -3.40 0.66
CA PHE A 69 -11.50 -2.88 1.99
C PHE A 69 -11.59 -1.34 2.02
N THR A 70 -11.04 -0.67 1.01
CA THR A 70 -11.15 0.78 0.86
C THR A 70 -12.59 1.22 0.64
N ASP A 71 -13.38 0.50 -0.15
CA ASP A 71 -14.80 0.77 -0.34
C ASP A 71 -15.59 0.62 0.97
N THR A 72 -15.31 -0.43 1.73
CA THR A 72 -15.91 -0.63 3.06
C THR A 72 -15.56 0.50 4.02
N THR A 73 -14.29 0.93 4.02
CA THR A 73 -13.78 2.03 4.85
C THR A 73 -14.44 3.37 4.52
N THR A 74 -14.85 3.57 3.26
CA THR A 74 -15.40 4.84 2.76
C THR A 74 -16.93 4.83 2.58
N HIS A 75 -17.61 3.71 2.85
CA HIS A 75 -19.03 3.49 2.52
C HIS A 75 -20.00 4.56 3.09
N GLY A 76 -19.70 5.15 4.24
CA GLY A 76 -20.54 6.18 4.87
C GLY A 76 -20.24 7.62 4.48
N MET A 77 -19.23 7.85 3.63
CA MET A 77 -18.80 9.21 3.27
C MET A 77 -19.68 9.79 2.16
N THR A 78 -19.88 11.12 2.18
CA THR A 78 -20.46 11.82 1.02
C THR A 78 -19.51 11.73 -0.18
N SER A 79 -20.03 11.90 -1.40
CA SER A 79 -19.20 11.80 -2.62
C SER A 79 -18.00 12.74 -2.62
N ALA A 80 -18.16 13.98 -2.15
CA ALA A 80 -17.08 14.96 -2.07
C ALA A 80 -16.01 14.55 -1.04
N VAL A 81 -16.43 14.11 0.15
CA VAL A 81 -15.51 13.65 1.21
C VAL A 81 -14.77 12.39 0.76
N ARG A 82 -15.48 11.44 0.12
CA ARG A 82 -14.86 10.22 -0.41
C ARG A 82 -13.85 10.55 -1.50
N ALA A 83 -14.15 11.49 -2.38
CA ALA A 83 -13.22 11.89 -3.44
C ALA A 83 -11.93 12.49 -2.87
N ASP A 84 -12.03 13.41 -1.92
CA ASP A 84 -10.86 13.99 -1.24
C ASP A 84 -10.08 12.93 -0.47
N TRP A 85 -10.78 12.07 0.28
CA TRP A 85 -10.16 11.02 1.07
C TRP A 85 -9.38 10.00 0.22
N LEU A 86 -9.95 9.57 -0.92
CA LEU A 86 -9.29 8.65 -1.86
C LEU A 86 -8.09 9.30 -2.55
N TRP A 87 -8.19 10.59 -2.86
CA TRP A 87 -7.07 11.34 -3.42
C TRP A 87 -5.91 11.39 -2.41
N GLN A 88 -6.21 11.73 -1.15
CA GLN A 88 -5.21 11.73 -0.07
C GLN A 88 -4.64 10.35 0.20
N LEU A 89 -5.46 9.29 0.13
CA LEU A 89 -4.98 7.91 0.28
C LEU A 89 -3.90 7.58 -0.77
N VAL A 90 -4.13 7.91 -2.03
CA VAL A 90 -3.17 7.64 -3.11
C VAL A 90 -1.87 8.40 -2.86
N VAL A 91 -1.92 9.69 -2.51
CA VAL A 91 -0.71 10.46 -2.18
C VAL A 91 0.07 9.83 -1.03
N LEU A 92 -0.61 9.49 0.07
CA LEU A 92 0.05 8.90 1.25
C LEU A 92 0.65 7.52 0.95
N TRP A 93 -0.03 6.71 0.12
CA TRP A 93 0.49 5.44 -0.34
C TRP A 93 1.74 5.60 -1.22
N LEU A 94 1.72 6.49 -2.21
CA LEU A 94 2.90 6.74 -3.06
C LEU A 94 4.08 7.28 -2.24
N MET A 95 3.79 8.20 -1.30
CA MET A 95 4.79 8.75 -0.38
C MET A 95 5.45 7.65 0.47
N ASP A 96 4.67 6.77 1.11
CA ASP A 96 5.25 5.67 1.90
C ASP A 96 6.07 4.69 1.04
N THR A 97 5.60 4.43 -0.18
CA THR A 97 6.29 3.55 -1.15
C THR A 97 7.63 4.12 -1.57
N VAL A 98 7.70 5.43 -1.86
CA VAL A 98 8.97 6.12 -2.12
C VAL A 98 9.87 6.06 -0.89
N ASN A 99 9.34 6.42 0.29
CA ASN A 99 10.12 6.45 1.53
C ASN A 99 10.80 5.12 1.83
N ILE A 100 10.08 4.01 1.72
CA ILE A 100 10.70 2.70 1.97
C ILE A 100 11.60 2.25 0.83
N LEU A 101 11.24 2.47 -0.44
CA LEU A 101 12.11 2.08 -1.54
C LEU A 101 13.46 2.79 -1.41
N THR A 102 13.45 4.10 -1.11
CA THR A 102 14.67 4.84 -0.80
C THR A 102 15.40 4.24 0.40
N THR A 103 14.71 3.92 1.50
CA THR A 103 15.32 3.26 2.67
C THR A 103 16.07 1.98 2.29
N TYR A 104 15.50 1.14 1.42
CA TYR A 104 16.16 -0.08 0.95
C TYR A 104 17.34 0.20 0.02
N LEU A 105 17.19 1.14 -0.92
CA LEU A 105 18.24 1.50 -1.88
C LEU A 105 19.43 2.20 -1.24
N THR A 106 19.21 2.92 -0.14
CA THR A 106 20.27 3.64 0.59
C THR A 106 20.81 2.86 1.78
N ALA A 107 20.46 1.59 1.93
CA ALA A 107 21.00 0.75 3.00
C ALA A 107 22.54 0.66 2.88
N PRO A 108 23.31 0.86 3.97
CA PRO A 108 24.76 0.84 3.91
C PRO A 108 25.31 -0.49 3.37
N GLU A 109 26.35 -0.38 2.53
CA GLU A 109 27.07 -1.54 2.01
C GLU A 109 27.63 -2.37 3.19
N GLY A 110 27.40 -3.69 3.14
CA GLY A 110 27.87 -4.63 4.17
C GLY A 110 26.89 -4.92 5.30
N LEU A 111 25.74 -4.24 5.39
CA LEU A 111 24.67 -4.62 6.31
C LEU A 111 23.70 -5.62 5.67
N PRO A 112 23.30 -6.69 6.37
CA PRO A 112 22.36 -7.66 5.83
C PRO A 112 20.98 -7.03 5.72
N LEU A 113 20.49 -6.90 4.49
CA LEU A 113 19.08 -6.58 4.23
C LEU A 113 18.19 -7.81 4.45
N PRO A 114 16.94 -7.64 4.91
CA PRO A 114 15.94 -8.70 4.84
C PRO A 114 15.76 -9.20 3.40
N GLU A 115 15.43 -10.47 3.22
CA GLU A 115 15.21 -11.07 1.90
C GLU A 115 14.14 -10.32 1.10
N HIS A 116 13.03 -9.96 1.76
CA HIS A 116 11.98 -9.16 1.16
C HIS A 116 12.49 -7.81 0.64
N ALA A 117 13.32 -7.09 1.40
CA ALA A 117 13.89 -5.82 0.97
C ALA A 117 14.77 -5.97 -0.28
N ARG A 118 15.61 -7.03 -0.34
CA ARG A 118 16.40 -7.35 -1.55
C ARG A 118 15.51 -7.66 -2.74
N ALA A 119 14.44 -8.42 -2.55
CA ALA A 119 13.49 -8.73 -3.60
C ALA A 119 12.81 -7.46 -4.12
N VAL A 120 12.41 -6.53 -3.24
CA VAL A 120 11.87 -5.21 -3.64
C VAL A 120 12.90 -4.39 -4.43
N ILE A 121 14.17 -4.35 -4.02
CA ILE A 121 15.25 -3.68 -4.78
C ILE A 121 15.36 -4.27 -6.19
N GLY A 122 15.27 -5.60 -6.33
CA GLY A 122 15.26 -6.27 -7.63
C GLY A 122 14.05 -5.90 -8.51
N GLN A 123 13.03 -5.25 -7.95
CA GLN A 123 11.84 -4.76 -8.65
C GLN A 123 11.81 -3.23 -8.79
N ALA A 124 12.89 -2.52 -8.42
CA ALA A 124 12.91 -1.06 -8.33
C ALA A 124 12.38 -0.36 -9.58
N ASP A 125 12.80 -0.76 -10.78
CA ASP A 125 12.32 -0.16 -12.04
C ASP A 125 10.80 -0.28 -12.22
N THR A 126 10.23 -1.41 -11.81
CA THR A 126 8.77 -1.62 -11.86
C THR A 126 8.04 -0.80 -10.82
N VAL A 127 8.58 -0.71 -9.61
CA VAL A 127 8.03 0.18 -8.57
C VAL A 127 8.06 1.63 -9.06
N CYS A 128 9.20 2.10 -9.58
CA CYS A 128 9.35 3.44 -10.14
C CYS A 128 8.38 3.69 -11.30
N THR A 129 8.20 2.73 -12.20
CA THR A 129 7.23 2.84 -13.32
C THR A 129 5.79 2.96 -12.81
N MET A 130 5.42 2.18 -11.80
CA MET A 130 4.10 2.26 -11.17
C MET A 130 3.89 3.61 -10.48
N LEU A 131 4.90 4.10 -9.75
CA LEU A 131 4.90 5.41 -9.11
C LEU A 131 4.73 6.52 -10.15
N GLU A 132 5.54 6.52 -11.21
CA GLU A 132 5.49 7.51 -12.30
C GLU A 132 4.10 7.59 -12.93
N ARG A 133 3.53 6.44 -13.33
CA ARG A 133 2.20 6.39 -13.95
C ARG A 133 1.10 6.91 -13.03
N THR A 134 1.20 6.61 -11.74
CA THR A 134 0.19 7.03 -10.76
C THR A 134 0.36 8.52 -10.39
N SER A 135 1.59 9.01 -10.30
CA SER A 135 1.91 10.43 -10.12
C SER A 135 1.44 11.27 -11.30
N ALA A 136 1.60 10.80 -12.55
CA ALA A 136 1.05 11.48 -13.72
C ALA A 136 -0.48 11.64 -13.65
N ALA A 137 -1.19 10.63 -13.12
CA ALA A 137 -2.64 10.72 -12.90
C ALA A 137 -2.98 11.77 -11.83
N LEU A 138 -2.20 11.86 -10.75
CA LEU A 138 -2.33 12.92 -9.74
C LEU A 138 -2.12 14.32 -10.33
N GLU A 139 -1.08 14.51 -11.14
CA GLU A 139 -0.75 15.79 -11.79
C GLU A 139 -1.84 16.24 -12.77
N SER A 140 -2.46 15.29 -13.46
CA SER A 140 -3.62 15.55 -14.34
C SER A 140 -4.90 15.92 -13.58
N LYS A 141 -4.84 15.98 -12.24
CA LYS A 141 -5.96 16.26 -11.33
C LYS A 141 -7.13 15.30 -11.52
N ALA A 142 -6.83 14.02 -11.73
CA ALA A 142 -7.84 12.97 -11.74
C ALA A 142 -8.64 13.00 -10.43
N GLU A 143 -9.96 12.86 -10.53
CA GLU A 143 -10.83 12.79 -9.35
C GLU A 143 -10.51 11.55 -8.50
N GLY A 144 -10.62 11.67 -7.17
CA GLY A 144 -10.21 10.62 -6.23
C GLY A 144 -10.67 9.20 -6.58
N PRO A 145 -11.94 8.94 -6.93
CA PRO A 145 -12.39 7.60 -7.30
C PRO A 145 -11.75 7.08 -8.60
N ALA A 146 -11.58 7.96 -9.60
CA ALA A 146 -10.94 7.59 -10.86
C ALA A 146 -9.43 7.34 -10.65
N LEU A 147 -8.77 8.21 -9.89
CA LEU A 147 -7.38 8.09 -9.50
C LEU A 147 -7.11 6.80 -8.73
N TRP A 148 -7.95 6.48 -7.73
CA TRP A 148 -7.83 5.27 -6.93
C TRP A 148 -7.90 4.00 -7.78
N ARG A 149 -8.86 3.93 -8.70
CA ARG A 149 -8.99 2.81 -9.64
C ARG A 149 -7.76 2.69 -10.55
N LEU A 150 -7.28 3.81 -11.12
CA LEU A 150 -6.07 3.81 -11.93
C LEU A 150 -4.84 3.35 -11.15
N ALA A 151 -4.72 3.77 -9.89
CA ALA A 151 -3.62 3.36 -9.02
C ALA A 151 -3.63 1.84 -8.74
N LEU A 152 -4.82 1.27 -8.49
CA LEU A 152 -4.98 -0.19 -8.36
C LEU A 152 -4.67 -0.93 -9.67
N ASP A 153 -5.10 -0.39 -10.82
CA ASP A 153 -4.80 -0.99 -12.13
C ASP A 153 -3.30 -0.95 -12.45
N HIS A 154 -2.61 0.13 -12.09
CA HIS A 154 -1.16 0.23 -12.20
C HIS A 154 -0.45 -0.77 -11.29
N ALA A 155 -0.90 -0.95 -10.05
CA ALA A 155 -0.34 -1.95 -9.13
C ALA A 155 -0.57 -3.38 -9.64
N ALA A 156 -1.78 -3.70 -10.13
CA ALA A 156 -2.08 -5.00 -10.72
C ALA A 156 -1.23 -5.27 -11.96
N THR A 157 -1.04 -4.26 -12.83
CA THR A 157 -0.18 -4.37 -14.01
C THR A 157 1.28 -4.61 -13.61
N ALA A 158 1.78 -3.84 -12.64
CA ALA A 158 3.14 -3.96 -12.13
C ALA A 158 3.42 -5.34 -11.52
N ALA A 159 2.43 -5.92 -10.83
CA ALA A 159 2.51 -7.23 -10.21
C ALA A 159 2.23 -8.40 -11.17
N GLY A 160 1.41 -8.16 -12.19
CA GLY A 160 1.03 -9.17 -13.18
C GLY A 160 2.05 -9.36 -14.30
N ARG A 161 2.91 -8.36 -14.52
CA ARG A 161 3.92 -8.24 -15.59
C ARG A 161 3.58 -8.98 -16.88
#